data_AF-A0A9E5L588-F1
#
_entry.id   AF-A0A9E5L588-F1
#
_cell.length_a   1.000
_cell.length_b   1.000
_cell.length_c   1.000
_cell.angle_alpha   90.00
_cell.angle_beta   90.00
_cell.angle_gamma   90.00
#
_symmetry.space_group_name_H-M   'P 1'
#
loop_
_entity.id
_entity.type
_entity.pdbx_description
1 polymer ?
#
loop_
_entity_poly.entity_id
_entity_poly.type
_entity_poly.pdbx_seq_one_letter_code
_entity_poly.pdbx_strand_id
1 'polypeptide(L)'
;MTDVMNKTILEMSDVQALQPDLSLLKIIPRDVCERIQVIVFAKDKITLKLLTTNNFPDQLKQILAKLEQNGFKSELHYTSSEAFTYALTRFDQLQHQEDVKAEEVKVQRQAAGKGALAMISQLFKKRETMEPGDFILEIIRLAFQT
;
A
#
# COMPACT_ATOMS: atom_id res chain seq x y z
N MET A 1 -18.37 -35.65 2.12
CA MET A 1 -16.92 -35.40 1.99
C MET A 1 -16.58 -34.33 3.01
N THR A 2 -15.76 -34.68 3.98
CA THR A 2 -15.46 -33.88 5.17
C THR A 2 -14.63 -32.66 4.76
N ASP A 3 -15.28 -31.50 4.73
CA ASP A 3 -14.65 -30.20 4.56
C ASP A 3 -13.84 -29.92 5.83
N VAL A 4 -12.55 -30.26 5.79
CA VAL A 4 -11.62 -29.95 6.87
C VAL A 4 -11.37 -28.45 6.79
N MET A 5 -12.25 -27.66 7.40
CA MET A 5 -11.92 -26.30 7.81
C MET A 5 -10.71 -26.41 8.74
N ASN A 6 -9.51 -26.26 8.20
CA ASN A 6 -8.28 -26.09 8.98
C ASN A 6 -8.41 -24.79 9.79
N LYS A 7 -9.03 -24.90 10.97
CA LYS A 7 -9.14 -23.80 11.92
C LYS A 7 -7.79 -23.63 12.58
N THR A 8 -6.94 -22.84 11.95
CA THR A 8 -5.63 -22.51 12.52
C THR A 8 -5.83 -21.37 13.51
N ILE A 9 -5.57 -21.62 14.78
CA ILE A 9 -5.58 -20.56 15.80
C ILE A 9 -4.17 -19.97 15.83
N LEU A 10 -4.06 -18.65 15.71
CA LEU A 10 -2.81 -17.91 15.82
C LEU A 10 -2.82 -17.16 17.15
N GLU A 11 -1.75 -17.33 17.92
CA GLU A 11 -1.56 -16.57 19.16
C GLU A 11 -0.92 -15.21 18.88
N MET A 12 -0.86 -14.36 19.90
CA MET A 12 -0.25 -13.03 19.80
C MET A 12 1.19 -13.08 19.25
N SER A 13 1.98 -14.07 19.66
CA SER A 13 3.35 -14.28 19.16
C SER A 13 3.39 -14.58 17.66
N ASP A 14 2.44 -15.37 17.16
CA ASP A 14 2.37 -15.74 15.76
C ASP A 14 1.95 -14.54 14.93
N VAL A 15 0.96 -13.78 15.41
CA VAL A 15 0.49 -12.53 14.79
C VAL A 15 1.61 -11.48 14.73
N GLN A 16 2.48 -11.43 15.75
CA GLN A 16 3.68 -10.59 15.74
C GLN A 16 4.74 -11.07 14.73
N ALA A 17 4.85 -12.38 14.52
CA ALA A 17 5.78 -12.95 13.54
C ALA A 17 5.28 -12.78 12.09
N LEU A 18 3.98 -12.51 11.87
CA LEU A 18 3.44 -12.27 10.54
C LEU A 18 4.12 -11.08 9.86
N GLN A 19 4.53 -11.28 8.61
CA GLN A 19 4.97 -10.22 7.72
C GLN A 19 3.80 -9.83 6.81
N PRO A 20 3.07 -8.76 7.14
CA PRO A 20 1.93 -8.32 6.36
C PRO A 20 2.33 -7.82 4.97
N ASP A 21 1.64 -8.30 3.93
CA ASP A 21 1.76 -7.74 2.58
C ASP A 21 0.75 -6.59 2.40
N LEU A 22 1.29 -5.37 2.28
CA LEU A 22 0.55 -4.12 2.11
C LEU A 22 -0.33 -4.10 0.86
N SER A 23 0.03 -4.86 -0.18
CA SER A 23 -0.77 -4.97 -1.40
C SER A 23 -2.12 -5.63 -1.12
N LEU A 24 -2.15 -6.52 -0.11
CA LEU A 24 -3.33 -7.29 0.26
C LEU A 24 -4.28 -6.51 1.16
N LEU A 25 -3.78 -5.48 1.87
CA LEU A 25 -4.61 -4.59 2.68
C LEU A 25 -5.65 -3.81 1.88
N LYS A 26 -5.39 -3.61 0.59
CA LYS A 26 -6.31 -2.90 -0.31
C LYS A 26 -7.48 -3.77 -0.78
N ILE A 27 -7.46 -5.08 -0.49
CA ILE A 27 -8.50 -6.02 -0.93
C ILE A 27 -9.79 -5.83 -0.14
N ILE A 28 -9.70 -5.62 1.17
CA ILE A 28 -10.84 -5.38 2.05
C ILE A 28 -10.72 -3.96 2.61
N PRO A 29 -11.73 -3.08 2.43
CA PRO A 29 -11.69 -1.73 2.98
C PRO A 29 -11.52 -1.75 4.51
N ARG A 30 -10.77 -0.79 5.04
CA ARG A 30 -10.47 -0.69 6.47
C ARG A 30 -11.71 -0.69 7.35
N ASP A 31 -12.74 0.08 6.99
CA ASP A 31 -14.01 0.14 7.74
C ASP A 31 -14.68 -1.23 7.87
N VAL A 32 -14.51 -2.07 6.84
CA VAL A 32 -15.05 -3.44 6.80
C VAL A 32 -14.20 -4.35 7.68
N CYS A 33 -12.87 -4.20 7.63
CA CYS A 33 -11.93 -4.96 8.46
C CYS A 33 -12.15 -4.74 9.95
N GLU A 34 -12.32 -3.49 10.38
CA GLU A 34 -12.53 -3.12 11.78
C GLU A 34 -13.90 -3.58 12.28
N ARG A 35 -14.96 -3.32 11.50
CA ARG A 35 -16.33 -3.67 11.88
C ARG A 35 -16.55 -5.18 12.00
N ILE A 36 -15.99 -5.97 11.08
CA ILE A 36 -16.22 -7.42 11.01
C ILE A 36 -15.11 -8.20 11.72
N GLN A 37 -14.04 -7.50 12.12
CA GLN A 37 -12.85 -8.08 12.72
C GLN A 37 -12.26 -9.18 11.83
N VAL A 38 -11.95 -8.81 10.58
CA VAL A 38 -11.28 -9.67 9.61
C VAL A 38 -10.26 -8.88 8.81
N ILE A 39 -9.05 -9.41 8.62
CA ILE A 39 -8.02 -8.79 7.77
C ILE A 39 -7.35 -9.85 6.89
N VAL A 40 -6.90 -9.47 5.71
CA VAL A 40 -6.03 -10.33 4.89
C VAL A 40 -4.59 -10.07 5.31
N PHE A 41 -3.87 -11.11 5.73
CA PHE A 41 -2.46 -10.97 6.13
C PHE A 41 -1.48 -11.60 5.14
N ALA A 42 -1.92 -12.58 4.36
CA ALA A 42 -1.09 -13.25 3.36
C ALA A 42 -1.92 -13.76 2.19
N LYS A 43 -1.25 -14.01 1.06
CA LYS A 43 -1.83 -14.58 -0.14
C LYS A 43 -0.90 -15.66 -0.70
N ASP A 44 -1.46 -16.83 -0.96
CA ASP A 44 -0.79 -17.91 -1.69
C ASP A 44 -1.56 -18.19 -2.99
N LYS A 45 -1.01 -17.71 -4.12
CA LYS A 45 -1.63 -17.77 -5.46
C LYS A 45 -3.04 -17.18 -5.49
N ILE A 46 -4.06 -18.03 -5.37
CA ILE A 46 -5.48 -17.66 -5.37
C ILE A 46 -6.09 -17.69 -3.97
N THR A 47 -5.37 -18.20 -2.97
CA THR A 47 -5.84 -18.36 -1.60
C THR A 47 -5.42 -17.16 -0.76
N LEU A 48 -6.39 -16.46 -0.18
CA LEU A 48 -6.19 -15.38 0.78
C LEU A 48 -6.27 -15.94 2.19
N LYS A 49 -5.24 -15.68 2.99
CA LYS A 49 -5.21 -16.02 4.42
C LYS A 49 -5.77 -14.85 5.21
N LEU A 50 -6.89 -15.10 5.87
CA LEU A 50 -7.67 -14.14 6.61
C LEU A 50 -7.50 -14.38 8.11
N LEU A 51 -7.16 -13.35 8.86
CA LEU A 51 -7.14 -13.38 10.31
C LEU A 51 -8.47 -12.81 10.83
N THR A 52 -9.16 -13.51 11.71
CA THR A 52 -10.46 -13.08 12.27
C THR A 52 -10.65 -13.48 13.73
N THR A 53 -11.45 -12.71 14.46
CA THR A 53 -11.92 -13.07 15.81
C THR A 53 -13.20 -13.92 15.77
N ASN A 54 -13.87 -14.02 14.61
CA ASN A 54 -15.15 -14.70 14.42
C ASN A 54 -16.32 -14.14 15.26
N ASN A 55 -16.23 -12.89 15.73
CA ASN A 55 -17.30 -12.25 16.49
C ASN A 55 -18.55 -11.92 15.63
N PHE A 56 -18.38 -11.82 14.30
CA PHE A 56 -19.45 -11.47 13.36
C PHE A 56 -19.58 -12.50 12.22
N PRO A 57 -20.05 -13.74 12.51
CA PRO A 57 -19.99 -14.86 11.56
C PRO A 57 -20.84 -14.65 10.30
N ASP A 58 -22.00 -13.99 10.40
CA ASP A 58 -22.87 -13.76 9.24
C ASP A 58 -22.25 -12.74 8.26
N GLN A 59 -21.61 -11.71 8.79
CA GLN A 59 -20.91 -10.71 7.98
C GLN A 59 -19.62 -11.29 7.38
N LEU A 60 -18.92 -12.15 8.14
CA LEU A 60 -17.76 -12.89 7.66
C LEU A 60 -18.13 -13.77 6.46
N LYS A 61 -19.25 -14.50 6.51
CA LYS A 61 -19.73 -15.31 5.37
C LYS A 61 -19.98 -14.47 4.12
N GLN A 62 -20.53 -13.27 4.26
CA GLN A 62 -20.73 -12.38 3.11
C GLN A 62 -19.41 -11.92 2.49
N ILE A 63 -18.38 -11.66 3.30
CA ILE A 63 -17.04 -11.34 2.80
C ILE A 63 -16.45 -12.54 2.07
N LEU A 64 -16.52 -13.73 2.65
CA LEU A 64 -16.00 -14.95 2.04
C LEU A 64 -16.66 -15.22 0.69
N ALA A 65 -17.99 -15.07 0.60
CA ALA A 65 -18.73 -15.21 -0.65
C ALA A 65 -18.30 -14.17 -1.70
N LYS A 66 -18.05 -12.91 -1.30
CA LYS A 66 -17.54 -11.87 -2.22
C LYS A 66 -16.12 -12.18 -2.70
N LEU A 67 -15.25 -12.70 -1.83
CA LEU A 67 -13.90 -13.09 -2.21
C LEU A 67 -13.93 -14.26 -3.19
N GLU A 68 -14.80 -15.23 -2.96
CA GLU A 68 -15.00 -16.38 -3.84
C GLU A 68 -15.55 -15.99 -5.21
N GLN A 69 -16.52 -15.07 -5.27
CA GLN A 69 -17.03 -14.49 -6.52
C GLN A 69 -15.94 -13.79 -7.33
N ASN A 70 -14.94 -13.21 -6.67
CA ASN A 70 -13.79 -12.59 -7.32
C ASN A 70 -12.68 -13.60 -7.69
N GLY A 71 -12.94 -14.91 -7.55
CA GLY A 71 -12.02 -15.98 -7.91
C GLY A 71 -10.96 -16.29 -6.84
N PHE A 72 -11.10 -15.75 -5.62
CA PHE A 72 -10.19 -16.02 -4.51
C PHE A 72 -10.72 -17.13 -3.59
N LYS A 73 -9.85 -18.04 -3.19
CA LYS A 73 -10.12 -18.96 -2.08
C LYS A 73 -9.78 -18.26 -0.77
N SER A 74 -10.45 -18.62 0.31
CA SER A 74 -10.26 -18.00 1.61
C SER A 74 -9.87 -19.05 2.65
N GLU A 75 -8.77 -18.82 3.36
CA GLU A 75 -8.30 -19.63 4.48
C GLU A 75 -8.44 -18.82 5.77
N LEU A 76 -9.20 -19.35 6.74
CA LEU A 76 -9.49 -18.64 7.99
C LEU A 76 -8.48 -19.01 9.09
N HIS A 77 -7.90 -17.99 9.69
CA HIS A 77 -7.07 -18.06 10.88
C HIS A 77 -7.77 -17.31 12.01
N TYR A 78 -7.92 -17.97 13.16
CA TYR A 78 -8.62 -17.41 14.31
C TYR A 78 -7.63 -16.82 15.30
N THR A 79 -8.00 -15.72 15.94
CA THR A 79 -7.15 -15.06 16.94
C THR A 79 -8.00 -14.40 18.02
N SER A 80 -7.37 -14.02 19.13
CA SER A 80 -7.99 -13.16 20.14
C SER A 80 -8.23 -11.74 19.63
N SER A 81 -9.18 -11.03 20.23
CA SER A 81 -9.46 -9.62 19.94
C SER A 81 -8.24 -8.72 20.16
N GLU A 82 -7.42 -9.03 21.17
CA GLU A 82 -6.21 -8.28 21.50
C GLU A 82 -5.16 -8.41 20.39
N ALA A 83 -4.88 -9.65 19.96
CA ALA A 83 -3.96 -9.91 18.87
C ALA A 83 -4.48 -9.38 17.52
N PHE A 84 -5.79 -9.42 17.30
CA PHE A 84 -6.40 -8.77 16.14
C PHE A 84 -6.20 -7.25 16.15
N THR A 85 -6.39 -6.61 17.30
CA THR A 85 -6.20 -5.15 17.47
C THR A 85 -4.75 -4.76 17.23
N TYR A 86 -3.81 -5.58 17.74
CA TYR A 86 -2.39 -5.40 17.46
C TYR A 86 -2.10 -5.49 15.96
N ALA A 87 -2.62 -6.53 15.29
CA ALA A 87 -2.45 -6.70 13.86
C ALA A 87 -2.96 -5.44 13.13
N LEU A 88 -4.21 -5.04 13.36
CA LEU A 88 -4.84 -3.88 12.73
C LEU A 88 -3.99 -2.60 12.92
N THR A 89 -3.52 -2.36 14.15
CA THR A 89 -2.66 -1.21 14.45
C THR A 89 -1.35 -1.24 13.66
N ARG A 90 -0.72 -2.41 13.55
CA ARG A 90 0.52 -2.59 12.79
C ARG A 90 0.30 -2.37 11.29
N PHE A 91 -0.83 -2.85 10.78
CA PHE A 91 -1.23 -2.62 9.39
C PHE A 91 -1.44 -1.12 9.10
N ASP A 92 -2.08 -0.38 10.00
CA ASP A 92 -2.26 1.07 9.89
C ASP A 92 -0.92 1.81 9.85
N GLN A 93 0.02 1.43 10.72
CA GLN A 93 1.36 2.03 10.75
C GLN A 93 2.10 1.83 9.43
N LEU A 94 2.02 0.64 8.84
CA LEU A 94 2.68 0.33 7.58
C LEU A 94 2.04 1.08 6.41
N GLN A 95 0.72 1.20 6.39
CA GLN A 95 0.02 1.97 5.35
C GLN A 95 0.38 3.47 5.43
N HIS A 96 0.43 4.03 6.63
CA HIS A 96 0.83 5.41 6.83
C HIS A 96 2.26 5.68 6.36
N GLN A 97 3.20 4.77 6.61
CA GLN A 97 4.58 4.90 6.12
C GLN A 97 4.68 4.93 4.59
N GLU A 98 3.87 4.12 3.89
CA GLU A 98 3.83 4.14 2.42
C GLU A 98 3.21 5.43 1.88
N ASP A 99 2.15 5.94 2.50
CA ASP A 99 1.53 7.19 2.08
C ASP A 99 2.50 8.38 2.25
N VAL A 100 3.24 8.42 3.36
CA VAL A 100 4.28 9.43 3.60
C VAL A 100 5.39 9.33 2.55
N LYS A 101 5.91 8.12 2.27
CA LYS A 101 6.92 7.93 1.21
C LYS A 101 6.42 8.33 -0.17
N ALA A 102 5.18 7.97 -0.51
CA ALA A 102 4.59 8.33 -1.78
C ALA A 102 4.46 9.85 -1.94
N GLU A 103 4.11 10.55 -0.86
CA GLU A 103 4.03 12.01 -0.85
C GLU A 103 5.42 12.66 -0.92
N GLU A 104 6.42 12.14 -0.21
CA GLU A 104 7.81 12.58 -0.32
C GLU A 104 8.35 12.45 -1.75
N VAL A 105 8.06 11.33 -2.43
CA VAL A 105 8.46 11.13 -3.84
C VAL A 105 7.77 12.16 -4.76
N LYS A 106 6.50 12.48 -4.52
CA LYS A 106 5.81 13.54 -5.29
C LYS A 106 6.43 14.91 -5.03
N VAL A 107 6.70 15.26 -3.78
CA VAL A 107 7.32 16.53 -3.41
C VAL A 107 8.71 16.64 -4.02
N GLN A 108 9.52 15.58 -3.98
CA GLN A 108 10.84 15.54 -4.63
C GLN A 108 10.75 15.72 -6.15
N ARG A 109 9.81 15.04 -6.82
CA ARG A 109 9.58 15.21 -8.27
C ARG A 109 9.13 16.63 -8.62
N GLN A 110 8.24 17.22 -7.82
CA GLN A 110 7.80 18.60 -8.00
C GLN A 110 8.93 19.61 -7.74
N ALA A 111 9.77 19.37 -6.73
CA ALA A 111 10.93 20.21 -6.43
C ALA A 111 11.98 20.14 -7.55
N ALA A 112 12.26 18.95 -8.08
CA ALA A 112 13.13 18.76 -9.24
C ALA A 112 12.61 19.49 -10.48
N GLY A 113 11.30 19.38 -10.77
CA GLY A 113 10.67 20.11 -11.89
C GLY A 113 10.69 21.62 -11.72
N LYS A 114 10.42 22.13 -10.51
CA LYS A 114 10.53 23.57 -10.20
C LYS A 114 11.98 24.07 -10.30
N GLY A 115 12.97 23.26 -9.93
CA GLY A 115 14.39 23.56 -10.09
C GLY A 115 14.78 23.70 -11.56
N ALA A 116 14.39 22.75 -12.41
CA ALA A 116 14.65 22.81 -13.85
C ALA A 116 14.00 24.04 -14.51
N LEU A 117 12.76 24.36 -14.14
CA LEU A 117 12.08 25.56 -14.64
C LEU A 117 12.75 26.86 -14.16
N ALA A 118 13.26 26.90 -12.93
CA ALA A 118 14.00 28.05 -12.42
C ALA A 118 15.33 28.27 -13.15
N MET A 119 16.06 27.18 -13.47
CA MET A 119 17.30 27.25 -14.27
C MET A 119 17.03 27.75 -15.69
N ILE A 120 15.99 27.23 -16.35
CA ILE A 120 15.55 27.69 -17.68
C ILE A 120 15.15 29.18 -17.62
N SER A 121 14.35 29.59 -16.63
CA SER A 121 13.93 30.98 -16.46
C SER A 121 15.11 31.94 -16.22
N GLN A 122 16.12 31.53 -15.45
CA GLN A 122 17.33 32.33 -15.25
C GLN A 122 18.16 32.48 -16.53
N LEU A 123 18.22 31.46 -17.38
CA LEU A 123 18.83 31.56 -18.71
C LEU A 123 18.08 32.54 -19.61
N PHE A 124 16.76 32.45 -19.67
CA PHE A 124 15.95 33.37 -20.46
C PHE A 124 16.11 34.83 -20.03
N LYS A 125 16.38 35.11 -18.74
CA LYS A 125 16.70 36.46 -18.25
C LYS A 125 18.08 36.96 -18.67
N LYS A 126 19.03 36.04 -18.96
CA LYS A 126 20.37 36.36 -19.46
C LYS A 126 20.47 36.33 -20.99
N ARG A 127 19.36 36.05 -21.69
CA ARG A 127 19.27 36.00 -23.16
C ARG A 127 19.73 37.28 -23.84
N GLU A 128 19.49 38.45 -23.23
CA GLU A 128 19.87 39.75 -23.82
C GLU A 128 21.36 40.07 -23.66
N THR A 129 22.08 39.35 -22.79
CA THR A 129 23.50 39.56 -22.50
C THR A 129 24.41 38.44 -23.00
N MET A 130 23.84 37.39 -23.61
CA MET A 130 24.57 36.27 -24.21
C MET A 130 24.48 36.30 -25.73
N GLU A 131 25.52 35.80 -26.41
CA GLU A 131 25.44 35.58 -27.85
C GLU A 131 24.35 34.54 -28.18
N PRO A 132 23.58 34.73 -29.27
CA PRO A 132 22.47 33.84 -29.62
C PRO A 132 22.89 32.37 -29.80
N GLY A 133 24.11 32.12 -30.28
CA GLY A 133 24.67 30.78 -30.44
C GLY A 133 24.96 30.08 -29.11
N ASP A 134 25.56 30.80 -28.16
CA ASP A 134 25.89 30.29 -26.83
C ASP A 134 24.63 29.99 -26.01
N PHE A 135 23.61 30.83 -26.15
CA PHE A 135 22.31 30.61 -25.51
C PHE A 135 21.61 29.34 -26.01
N ILE A 136 21.65 29.08 -27.33
CA ILE A 136 21.08 27.87 -27.92
C ILE A 136 21.86 26.63 -27.45
N LEU A 137 23.19 26.70 -27.40
CA LEU A 137 24.03 25.61 -26.91
C LEU A 137 23.77 25.30 -25.42
N GLU A 138 23.60 26.32 -24.56
CA GLU A 138 23.26 26.11 -23.15
C GLU A 138 21.87 25.51 -22.94
N ILE A 139 20.86 25.96 -23.70
CA ILE A 139 19.51 25.37 -23.62
C ILE A 139 19.53 23.90 -24.05
N ILE A 140 20.24 23.58 -25.15
CA ILE A 140 20.41 22.20 -25.61
C ILE A 140 21.13 21.40 -24.52
N ARG A 141 22.23 21.91 -23.96
CA ARG A 141 23.00 21.22 -22.92
C ARG A 141 22.16 20.92 -21.67
N LEU A 142 21.27 21.81 -21.25
CA LEU A 142 20.35 21.60 -20.14
C LEU A 142 19.20 20.65 -20.48
N ALA A 143 18.70 20.65 -21.71
CA ALA A 143 17.66 19.74 -22.17
C ALA A 143 18.16 18.29 -22.34
N PHE A 144 19.45 18.09 -22.61
CA PHE A 144 20.10 16.78 -22.77
C PHE A 144 20.87 16.31 -21.52
N GLN A 145 20.80 17.03 -20.40
CA GLN A 145 21.36 16.62 -19.10
C GLN A 145 20.42 15.72 -18.26
N THR A 146 19.24 15.40 -18.80
CA THR A 146 18.27 14.46 -18.22
C THR A 146 18.62 13.00 -18.45
#